data_AF-A0A8S3K5F3-F1
#
_entry.id   AF-A0A8S3K5F3-F1
#
_cell.length_a   1.000
_cell.length_b   1.000
_cell.length_c   1.000
_cell.angle_alpha   90.00
_cell.angle_beta   90.00
_cell.angle_gamma   90.00
#
_symmetry.space_group_name_H-M   'P 1'
#
loop_
_entity.id
_entity.type
_entity.pdbx_description
1 polymer ?
#
loop_
_entity_poly.entity_id
_entity_poly.type
_entity_poly.pdbx_seq_one_letter_code
_entity_poly.pdbx_strand_id
1 'polypeptide(L)'
;LLVKQKQLLPQALNIPIFNSQACESIFRNTRALNGIYSTIFNFTVHDFLRRAQRLSLLNDIKCKQLHNGLVDKLVFPVHYKHRVERQSPFTHSQLKIDEIDIEQVITDAYHHAVDMLEGLDILNLLEKKHVFELKLLSEYLFGN
;
A
#
# COMPACT_ATOMS: atom_id res chain seq x y z
N LEU A 1 -36.59 18.84 2.39
CA LEU A 1 -35.66 18.28 1.37
C LEU A 1 -34.41 19.16 1.34
N LEU A 2 -33.25 18.59 1.65
CA LEU A 2 -31.96 19.28 1.83
C LEU A 2 -31.55 20.16 0.64
N VAL A 3 -32.03 19.84 -0.57
CA VAL A 3 -31.84 20.66 -1.79
C VAL A 3 -32.62 21.99 -1.73
N LYS A 4 -33.84 22.01 -1.16
CA LYS A 4 -34.59 23.26 -0.92
C LYS A 4 -33.93 24.12 0.16
N GLN A 5 -33.13 23.52 1.04
CA GLN A 5 -32.35 24.20 2.08
C GLN A 5 -30.96 24.67 1.57
N LYS A 6 -30.67 24.54 0.27
CA LYS A 6 -29.37 24.85 -0.37
C LYS A 6 -28.16 24.10 0.23
N GLN A 7 -28.39 23.03 0.99
CA GLN A 7 -27.31 22.24 1.59
C GLN A 7 -26.73 21.21 0.63
N LEU A 8 -27.40 20.96 -0.50
CA LEU A 8 -26.96 20.04 -1.55
C LEU A 8 -27.13 20.71 -2.92
N LEU A 9 -26.19 20.46 -3.83
CA LEU A 9 -26.28 20.96 -5.20
C LEU A 9 -27.51 20.37 -5.91
N PRO A 10 -28.12 21.09 -6.87
CA PRO A 10 -29.25 20.59 -7.65
C PRO A 10 -28.96 19.28 -8.40
N GLN A 11 -27.68 19.00 -8.71
CA GLN A 11 -27.28 17.74 -9.34
C GLN A 11 -27.55 16.52 -8.43
N ALA A 12 -27.65 16.71 -7.10
CA ALA A 12 -28.02 15.66 -6.16
C ALA A 12 -29.47 15.14 -6.33
N LEU A 13 -30.31 15.85 -7.09
CA LEU A 13 -31.64 15.39 -7.48
C LEU A 13 -31.61 14.37 -8.63
N ASN A 14 -30.44 14.11 -9.22
CA ASN A 14 -30.27 13.08 -10.23
C ASN A 14 -30.23 11.70 -9.55
N ILE A 15 -31.40 11.25 -9.08
CA ILE A 15 -31.61 9.99 -8.34
C ILE A 15 -30.97 8.77 -9.06
N PRO A 16 -31.00 8.65 -10.41
CA PRO A 16 -30.27 7.59 -11.11
C PRO A 16 -28.76 7.54 -10.85
N ILE A 17 -28.12 8.68 -10.60
CA ILE A 17 -26.68 8.77 -10.31
C ILE A 17 -26.38 8.40 -8.85
N PHE A 18 -27.35 8.63 -7.95
CA PHE A 18 -27.21 8.40 -6.51
C PHE A 18 -28.01 7.17 -6.02
N ASN A 19 -28.27 6.21 -6.92
CA ASN A 19 -28.92 4.96 -6.54
C ASN A 19 -27.92 4.01 -5.84
N SER A 20 -28.46 3.01 -5.15
CA SER A 20 -27.65 2.00 -4.46
C SER A 20 -26.74 1.22 -5.40
N GLN A 21 -27.13 1.06 -6.67
CA GLN A 21 -26.37 0.31 -7.67
C GLN A 21 -25.05 1.01 -8.02
N ALA A 22 -25.05 2.34 -8.13
CA ALA A 22 -23.84 3.12 -8.37
C ALA A 22 -22.84 2.96 -7.21
N CYS A 23 -23.33 3.00 -5.97
CA CYS A 23 -22.53 2.76 -4.78
C CYS A 23 -21.96 1.33 -4.74
N GLU A 24 -22.77 0.32 -5.05
CA GLU A 24 -22.33 -1.07 -5.09
C GLU A 24 -21.25 -1.29 -6.17
N SER A 25 -21.41 -0.67 -7.34
CA SER A 25 -20.44 -0.73 -8.43
C SER A 25 -19.08 -0.18 -7.99
N ILE A 26 -19.04 0.98 -7.33
CA ILE A 26 -17.80 1.56 -6.79
C ILE A 26 -17.18 0.62 -5.74
N PHE A 27 -17.98 0.03 -4.86
CA PHE A 27 -17.51 -0.92 -3.86
C PHE A 27 -16.90 -2.18 -4.49
N ARG A 28 -17.54 -2.74 -5.53
CA ARG A 28 -17.01 -3.89 -6.28
C ARG A 28 -15.70 -3.55 -6.98
N ASN A 29 -15.63 -2.39 -7.63
CA ASN A 29 -14.44 -1.95 -8.37
C ASN A 29 -13.27 -1.67 -7.43
N THR A 30 -13.50 -1.02 -6.29
CA THR A 30 -12.46 -0.78 -5.27
C THR A 30 -11.97 -2.08 -4.62
N ARG A 31 -12.83 -3.09 -4.48
CA ARG A 31 -12.42 -4.45 -4.10
C ARG A 31 -11.61 -5.15 -5.18
N ALA A 32 -11.97 -4.99 -6.46
CA ALA A 32 -11.25 -5.59 -7.59
C ALA A 32 -9.86 -4.97 -7.84
N LEU A 33 -9.57 -3.79 -7.28
CA LEU A 33 -8.22 -3.24 -7.24
C LEU A 33 -7.26 -4.04 -6.33
N ASN A 34 -7.78 -4.95 -5.49
CA ASN A 34 -6.94 -5.94 -4.86
C ASN A 34 -6.44 -6.92 -5.92
N GLY A 35 -5.12 -7.15 -5.95
CA GLY A 35 -4.53 -8.09 -6.88
C GLY A 35 -5.20 -9.47 -6.81
N ILE A 36 -5.21 -10.18 -7.93
CA ILE A 36 -5.76 -11.52 -8.19
C ILE A 36 -5.45 -12.64 -7.15
N TYR A 37 -4.59 -12.38 -6.16
CA TYR A 37 -4.23 -13.32 -5.09
C TYR A 37 -4.55 -12.82 -3.67
N SER A 38 -5.12 -11.62 -3.52
CA SER A 38 -5.48 -11.07 -2.22
C SER A 38 -6.89 -11.53 -1.84
N THR A 39 -6.96 -12.54 -0.98
CA THR A 39 -8.19 -12.99 -0.29
C THR A 39 -8.65 -12.03 0.80
N ILE A 40 -7.90 -10.95 1.06
CA ILE A 40 -8.24 -9.93 2.04
C ILE A 40 -9.42 -9.09 1.50
N PHE A 41 -10.62 -9.47 1.92
CA PHE A 41 -11.87 -8.77 1.62
C PHE A 41 -12.13 -7.61 2.59
N ASN A 42 -11.41 -7.58 3.71
CA ASN A 42 -11.53 -6.55 4.73
C ASN A 42 -10.48 -5.46 4.48
N PHE A 43 -10.94 -4.30 4.06
CA PHE A 43 -10.11 -3.10 3.97
C PHE A 43 -10.71 -2.04 4.90
N THR A 44 -9.86 -1.23 5.52
CA THR A 44 -10.33 -0.14 6.38
C THR A 44 -11.06 0.92 5.54
N VAL A 45 -11.86 1.76 6.18
CA VAL A 45 -12.50 2.91 5.50
C VAL A 45 -11.44 3.81 4.84
N HIS A 46 -10.28 3.97 5.47
CA HIS A 46 -9.17 4.71 4.91
C HIS A 46 -8.62 4.05 3.63
N ASP A 47 -8.47 2.73 3.61
CA ASP A 47 -8.06 1.99 2.42
C ASP A 47 -9.09 2.09 1.29
N PHE A 48 -10.39 2.05 1.63
CA PHE A 48 -11.47 2.28 0.69
C PHE A 48 -11.35 3.65 0.02
N LEU A 49 -11.22 4.72 0.81
CA LEU A 49 -11.12 6.08 0.31
C LEU A 49 -9.89 6.27 -0.58
N ARG A 50 -8.73 5.77 -0.15
CA ARG A 50 -7.50 5.79 -0.95
C ARG A 50 -7.69 5.09 -2.30
N ARG A 51 -8.40 3.97 -2.34
CA ARG A 51 -8.67 3.21 -3.57
C ARG A 51 -9.73 3.88 -4.44
N ALA A 52 -10.77 4.45 -3.85
CA ALA A 52 -11.79 5.21 -4.56
C ALA A 52 -11.16 6.43 -5.26
N GLN A 53 -10.23 7.11 -4.61
CA GLN A 53 -9.47 8.21 -5.21
C GLN A 53 -8.63 7.74 -6.41
N ARG A 54 -7.95 6.59 -6.29
CA ARG A 54 -7.23 5.98 -7.44
C ARG A 54 -8.18 5.63 -8.59
N LEU A 55 -9.35 5.08 -8.29
CA LEU A 55 -10.36 4.75 -9.30
C LEU A 55 -10.88 6.01 -10.01
N SER A 56 -11.09 7.11 -9.27
CA SER A 56 -11.47 8.40 -9.83
C SER A 56 -10.43 8.92 -10.82
N LEU A 57 -9.14 8.88 -10.47
CA LEU A 57 -8.06 9.31 -11.35
C LEU A 57 -7.98 8.46 -12.63
N LEU A 58 -8.16 7.14 -12.52
CA LEU A 58 -8.19 6.25 -13.69
C LEU A 58 -9.38 6.55 -14.60
N ASN A 59 -10.56 6.83 -14.02
CA ASN A 59 -11.73 7.23 -14.79
C ASN A 59 -11.52 8.57 -15.47
N ASP A 60 -10.92 9.55 -14.80
CA ASP A 60 -10.59 10.85 -15.40
C ASP A 60 -9.63 10.70 -16.58
N ILE A 61 -8.59 9.88 -16.43
CA ILE A 61 -7.65 9.56 -17.51
C ILE A 61 -8.40 8.93 -18.69
N LYS A 62 -9.26 7.93 -18.43
CA LYS A 62 -10.05 7.25 -19.45
C LYS A 62 -11.00 8.21 -20.18
N CYS A 63 -11.70 9.07 -19.44
CA CYS A 63 -12.60 10.09 -20.01
C CYS A 63 -11.83 11.10 -20.87
N LYS A 64 -10.65 11.55 -20.43
CA LYS A 64 -9.79 12.45 -21.19
C LYS A 64 -9.28 11.81 -22.48
N GLN A 65 -8.93 10.52 -22.47
CA GLN A 65 -8.53 9.77 -23.67
C GLN A 65 -9.67 9.59 -24.69
N LEU A 66 -10.90 9.37 -24.21
CA LEU A 66 -12.07 9.20 -25.09
C LEU A 66 -12.48 10.50 -25.79
N HIS A 67 -12.31 11.66 -25.13
CA HIS A 67 -12.71 12.95 -25.68
C HIS A 67 -11.62 13.65 -26.50
N ASN A 68 -10.34 13.48 -26.15
CA ASN A 68 -9.23 14.11 -26.85
C ASN A 68 -8.49 13.07 -27.70
N GLY A 69 -9.02 12.75 -28.89
CA GLY A 69 -8.45 11.76 -29.82
C GLY A 69 -7.03 12.05 -30.36
N LEU A 70 -6.27 12.96 -29.75
CA LEU A 70 -4.94 13.45 -30.13
C LEU A 70 -3.91 13.41 -28.99
N VAL A 71 -4.29 13.06 -27.76
CA VAL A 71 -3.33 12.94 -26.65
C VAL A 71 -2.78 11.52 -26.65
N ASP A 72 -1.46 11.40 -26.77
CA ASP A 72 -0.70 10.15 -26.71
C ASP A 72 -1.40 9.10 -25.83
N LYS A 73 -1.71 7.96 -26.44
CA LYS A 73 -2.34 6.83 -25.75
C LYS A 73 -1.46 6.46 -24.56
N LEU A 74 -1.91 6.78 -23.35
CA LEU A 74 -1.17 6.40 -22.14
C LEU A 74 -1.15 4.88 -22.08
N VAL A 75 0.00 4.30 -22.41
CA VAL A 75 0.28 2.88 -22.27
C VAL A 75 0.87 2.69 -20.88
N PHE A 76 0.09 2.10 -19.98
CA PHE A 76 0.64 1.66 -18.71
C PHE A 76 1.59 0.50 -18.98
N PRO A 77 2.83 0.54 -18.47
CA PRO A 77 3.74 -0.58 -18.57
C PRO A 77 3.09 -1.81 -17.96
N VAL A 78 2.92 -2.86 -18.76
CA VAL A 78 2.53 -4.17 -18.25
C VAL A 78 3.76 -4.72 -17.55
N HIS A 79 3.85 -4.47 -16.24
CA HIS A 79 4.74 -5.26 -15.40
C HIS A 79 4.15 -6.66 -15.34
N TYR A 80 4.60 -7.52 -16.26
CA TYR A 80 4.50 -8.95 -16.05
C TYR A 80 5.24 -9.19 -14.73
N LYS A 81 4.49 -9.40 -13.64
CA LYS A 81 5.06 -10.10 -12.50
C LYS A 81 5.67 -11.34 -13.13
N HIS A 82 7.00 -11.45 -13.09
CA HIS A 82 7.62 -12.73 -13.30
C HIS A 82 6.95 -13.63 -12.28
N ARG A 83 6.04 -14.47 -12.77
CA ARG A 83 5.69 -15.67 -12.04
C ARG A 83 7.05 -16.32 -11.90
N VAL A 84 7.64 -16.19 -10.72
CA VAL A 84 8.40 -17.31 -10.19
C VAL A 84 7.42 -18.46 -10.37
N GLU A 85 7.68 -19.29 -11.38
CA GLU A 85 6.91 -20.48 -11.60
C GLU A 85 6.83 -21.12 -10.23
N ARG A 86 5.60 -21.27 -9.72
CA ARG A 86 5.38 -22.23 -8.67
C ARG A 86 5.78 -23.55 -9.31
N GLN A 87 7.04 -23.93 -9.10
CA GLN A 87 7.45 -25.29 -9.19
C GLN A 87 6.41 -26.11 -8.43
N SER A 88 6.08 -27.24 -9.03
CA SER A 88 5.13 -28.25 -8.57
C SER A 88 5.05 -28.39 -7.04
N PRO A 89 3.91 -28.85 -6.51
CA PRO A 89 3.80 -29.12 -5.08
C PRO A 89 4.93 -30.09 -4.68
N PHE A 90 5.84 -29.57 -3.84
CA PHE A 90 6.74 -30.33 -2.97
C PHE A 90 7.29 -31.63 -3.56
N THR A 91 8.38 -31.55 -4.31
CA THR A 91 9.50 -32.43 -3.96
C THR A 91 10.24 -31.72 -2.84
N HIS A 92 10.17 -32.28 -1.63
CA HIS A 92 11.05 -31.91 -0.52
C HIS A 92 12.51 -32.21 -0.94
N SER A 93 13.13 -31.36 -1.75
CA SER A 93 14.54 -31.08 -1.53
C SER A 93 14.55 -30.14 -0.33
N GLN A 94 14.87 -30.70 0.83
CA GLN A 94 15.34 -29.88 1.94
C GLN A 94 16.49 -29.04 1.38
N LEU A 95 16.23 -27.78 1.04
CA LEU A 95 17.24 -26.75 1.13
C LEU A 95 17.59 -26.74 2.62
N LYS A 96 18.58 -27.55 2.99
CA LYS A 96 19.27 -27.41 4.27
C LYS A 96 19.83 -26.00 4.22
N ILE A 97 19.13 -25.07 4.87
CA ILE A 97 19.67 -23.78 5.22
C ILE A 97 20.90 -24.12 6.05
N ASP A 98 22.08 -23.80 5.53
CA ASP A 98 23.32 -24.05 6.24
C ASP A 98 23.48 -22.98 7.32
N GLU A 99 24.27 -23.28 8.35
CA GLU A 99 24.53 -22.34 9.44
C GLU A 99 25.11 -21.02 8.90
N ILE A 100 25.91 -21.12 7.84
CA ILE A 100 26.50 -20.01 7.08
C ILE A 100 25.42 -19.11 6.45
N ASP A 101 24.34 -19.69 5.93
CA ASP A 101 23.25 -18.91 5.32
C ASP A 101 22.49 -18.11 6.38
N ILE A 102 22.32 -18.68 7.57
CA ILE A 102 21.68 -18.01 8.71
C ILE A 102 22.56 -16.87 9.20
N GLU A 103 23.86 -17.11 9.36
CA GLU A 103 24.82 -16.09 9.78
C GLU A 103 24.88 -14.93 8.79
N GLN A 104 24.87 -15.21 7.49
CA GLN A 104 24.86 -14.17 6.47
C GLN A 104 23.59 -13.31 6.56
N VAL A 105 22.41 -13.93 6.71
CA VAL A 105 21.14 -13.19 6.83
C VAL A 105 21.11 -12.33 8.10
N ILE A 106 21.62 -12.85 9.23
CA ILE A 106 21.71 -12.09 10.48
C ILE A 106 22.67 -10.91 10.30
N THR A 107 23.82 -11.14 9.67
CA THR A 107 24.84 -10.14 9.43
C THR A 107 24.33 -9.03 8.52
N ASP A 108 23.67 -9.37 7.42
CA ASP A 108 23.10 -8.40 6.48
C ASP A 108 22.00 -7.57 7.15
N ALA A 109 21.13 -8.22 7.93
CA ALA A 109 20.08 -7.52 8.68
C ALA A 109 20.67 -6.55 9.72
N TYR A 110 21.76 -6.95 10.39
CA TYR A 110 22.46 -6.11 11.36
C TYR A 110 23.06 -4.87 10.67
N HIS A 111 23.82 -5.05 9.59
CA HIS A 111 24.42 -3.92 8.87
C HIS A 111 23.36 -2.96 8.34
N HIS A 112 22.26 -3.48 7.78
CA HIS A 112 21.18 -2.64 7.29
C HIS A 112 20.51 -1.84 8.42
N ALA A 113 20.36 -2.41 9.61
CA ALA A 113 19.85 -1.70 10.77
C ALA A 113 20.82 -0.59 11.23
N VAL A 114 22.13 -0.85 11.22
CA VAL A 114 23.16 0.15 11.55
C VAL A 114 23.13 1.30 10.55
N ASP A 115 23.13 1.03 9.25
CA ASP A 115 23.06 2.06 8.20
C ASP A 115 21.82 2.95 8.35
N MET A 116 20.68 2.34 8.71
CA MET A 116 19.45 3.08 8.99
C MET A 116 19.57 3.99 10.22
N LEU A 117 20.23 3.53 11.28
CA LEU A 117 20.42 4.31 12.51
C LEU A 117 21.45 5.42 12.34
N GLU A 118 22.51 5.19 11.54
CA GLU A 118 23.48 6.20 11.13
C GLU A 118 22.82 7.29 10.28
N GLY A 119 22.02 6.89 9.28
CA GLY A 119 21.30 7.84 8.42
C GLY A 119 20.30 8.74 9.15
N LEU A 120 19.87 8.34 10.36
CA LEU A 120 18.98 9.10 11.23
C LEU A 120 19.71 9.84 12.37
N ASP A 121 21.04 9.81 12.39
CA ASP A 121 21.90 10.42 13.42
C ASP A 121 21.61 9.94 14.86
N ILE A 122 20.95 8.77 14.98
CA ILE A 122 20.51 8.22 16.27
C ILE A 122 21.72 7.74 17.07
N LEU A 123 22.74 7.19 16.40
CA LEU A 123 23.94 6.70 17.08
C LEU A 123 24.71 7.83 17.79
N ASN A 124 24.88 8.98 17.14
CA ASN A 124 25.51 10.15 17.74
C ASN A 124 24.69 10.70 18.92
N LEU A 125 23.36 10.65 18.84
CA LEU A 125 22.48 11.07 19.92
C LEU A 125 22.56 10.13 21.13
N LEU A 126 22.63 8.82 20.91
CA LEU A 126 22.76 7.81 21.97
C LEU A 126 24.14 7.87 22.64
N GLU A 127 25.20 8.06 21.85
CA GLU A 127 26.57 8.24 22.37
C GLU A 127 26.68 9.48 23.25
N LYS A 128 26.12 10.61 22.80
CA LYS A 128 26.07 11.87 23.58
C LYS A 128 25.27 11.74 24.88
N LYS A 129 24.31 10.82 24.93
CA LYS A 129 23.48 10.55 26.11
C LYS A 129 24.03 9.41 26.98
N HIS A 130 25.19 8.83 26.64
CA HIS A 130 25.78 7.67 27.30
C HIS A 130 24.83 6.46 27.41
N VAL A 131 23.95 6.29 26.42
CA VAL A 131 22.98 5.19 26.38
C VAL A 131 23.59 4.05 25.57
N PHE A 132 24.31 3.18 26.27
CA PHE A 132 24.98 2.01 25.67
C PHE A 132 24.26 0.69 25.96
N GLU A 133 23.28 0.71 26.87
CA GLU A 133 22.54 -0.48 27.30
C GLU A 133 21.07 -0.39 26.91
N LEU A 134 20.48 -1.54 26.55
CA LEU A 134 19.06 -1.64 26.15
C LEU A 134 18.11 -1.14 27.25
N LYS A 135 18.49 -1.35 28.51
CA LYS A 135 17.73 -0.89 29.68
C LYS A 135 17.68 0.64 29.73
N LEU A 136 18.83 1.30 29.62
CA LEU A 136 18.93 2.76 29.59
C LEU A 136 18.20 3.36 28.38
N LEU A 137 18.20 2.67 27.24
CA LEU A 137 17.45 3.07 26.06
C LEU A 137 15.94 3.02 26.30
N SER A 138 15.46 1.94 26.92
CA SER A 138 14.04 1.80 27.25
C SER A 138 13.58 2.84 28.27
N GLU A 139 14.41 3.15 29.27
CA GLU A 139 14.17 4.20 30.25
C GLU A 139 14.18 5.59 29.59
N TYR A 140 15.05 5.83 28.61
CA TYR A 140 15.08 7.10 27.86
C TYR A 140 13.89 7.31 26.93
N LEU A 141 13.42 6.24 26.26
CA LEU A 141 12.32 6.34 25.28
C LEU A 141 10.93 6.28 25.92
N PHE A 142 10.79 5.57 27.04
CA PHE A 142 9.50 5.28 27.67
C PHE A 142 9.39 5.71 29.13
N GLY A 143 10.49 6.16 29.74
CA GLY A 143 10.50 6.72 31.09
C GLY A 143 10.14 8.21 31.06
N ASN A 144 8.99 8.54 31.65
CA ASN A 144 8.74 9.86 32.22
C ASN A 144 9.45 9.98 33.57
#